data_AF-A0A4R5KWL7-F1
#
_entry.id   AF-A0A4R5KWL7-F1
#
_cell.length_a   1.000
_cell.length_b   1.000
_cell.length_c   1.000
_cell.angle_alpha   90.00
_cell.angle_beta   90.00
_cell.angle_gamma   90.00
#
_symmetry.space_group_name_H-M   'P 1'
#
loop_
_entity.id
_entity.type
_entity.pdbx_description
1 polymer ?
#
loop_
_entity_poly.entity_id
_entity_poly.type
_entity_poly.pdbx_seq_one_letter_code
_entity_poly.pdbx_strand_id
1 'polypeptide(L)'
;MIFRIPLGERSVPVILLDIARPDAFFKELTDKLHVNLNYIHKKDARIPDELDVISINAQPAGWETTLYFSDQLEETVTFWIH
;
A
#
# COMPACT_ATOMS: atom_id res chain seq x y z
N MET A 1 1.85 -3.93 12.58
CA MET A 1 2.83 -2.81 12.62
C MET A 1 2.33 -1.69 11.72
N ILE A 2 2.62 -0.42 12.03
CA ILE A 2 2.27 0.72 11.16
C ILE A 2 3.56 1.46 10.78
N PHE A 3 3.78 1.65 9.49
CA PHE A 3 4.82 2.55 8.95
C PHE A 3 4.18 3.50 7.94
N ARG A 4 4.91 4.49 7.42
CA ARG A 4 4.37 5.41 6.42
C ARG A 4 5.27 5.44 5.20
N ILE A 5 4.66 5.55 4.02
CA ILE A 5 5.39 5.70 2.75
C ILE A 5 5.15 7.10 2.19
N PRO A 6 6.19 7.78 1.68
CA PRO A 6 6.01 9.05 0.99
C PRO A 6 5.36 8.81 -0.38
N LEU A 7 4.30 9.54 -0.70
CA LEU A 7 3.63 9.49 -1.99
C LEU A 7 3.35 10.93 -2.43
N GLY A 8 4.20 11.45 -3.32
CA GLY A 8 4.24 12.87 -3.64
C GLY A 8 4.58 13.72 -2.42
N GLU A 9 3.76 14.74 -2.14
CA GLU A 9 3.91 15.61 -0.97
C GLU A 9 3.27 15.03 0.31
N ARG A 10 2.60 13.87 0.21
CA ARG A 10 1.91 13.24 1.33
C ARG A 10 2.64 12.01 1.83
N SER A 11 2.30 11.61 3.05
CA SER A 11 2.79 10.38 3.65
C SER A 11 1.62 9.51 4.04
N VAL A 12 1.47 8.36 3.38
CA VAL A 12 0.34 7.45 3.54
C VAL A 12 0.71 6.36 4.55
N PRO A 13 -0.12 6.12 5.58
CA PRO A 13 0.08 5.01 6.51
C PRO A 13 -0.12 3.65 5.83
N VAL A 14 0.80 2.74 6.11
CA VAL A 14 0.76 1.33 5.72
C VAL A 14 0.62 0.48 6.97
N ILE A 15 -0.45 -0.31 7.01
CA ILE A 15 -0.78 -1.23 8.10
C ILE A 15 -0.38 -2.64 7.66
N LEU A 16 0.58 -3.23 8.37
CA LEU A 16 0.95 -4.64 8.20
C LEU A 16 0.22 -5.47 9.26
N LEU A 17 -0.70 -6.31 8.80
CA LEU A 17 -1.42 -7.28 9.61
C LEU A 17 -0.60 -8.58 9.67
N ASP A 18 -0.35 -9.09 10.88
CA ASP A 18 0.34 -10.36 11.15
C ASP A 18 1.74 -10.53 10.55
N ILE A 19 2.65 -9.61 10.87
CA ILE A 19 4.08 -9.76 10.51
C ILE A 19 4.99 -9.41 11.68
N ALA A 20 5.73 -10.40 12.16
CA ALA A 20 6.98 -10.22 12.90
C ALA A 20 8.15 -10.50 11.93
N ARG A 21 8.64 -9.48 11.21
CA ARG A 21 9.76 -9.64 10.27
C ARG A 21 10.85 -8.59 10.48
N PRO A 22 12.11 -8.91 10.08
CA PRO A 22 13.28 -8.05 10.27
C PRO A 22 13.35 -6.85 9.30
N ASP A 23 14.07 -5.81 9.69
CA ASP A 23 14.17 -4.49 9.02
C ASP A 23 14.44 -4.53 7.49
N ALA A 24 15.24 -5.49 7.01
CA ALA A 24 15.58 -5.63 5.59
C ALA A 24 14.35 -5.91 4.69
N PHE A 25 13.32 -6.55 5.25
CA PHE A 25 12.07 -6.87 4.57
C PHE A 25 11.24 -5.61 4.26
N PHE A 26 11.26 -4.61 5.14
CA PHE A 26 10.46 -3.39 4.95
C PHE A 26 10.97 -2.54 3.80
N LYS A 27 12.28 -2.55 3.55
CA LYS A 27 12.85 -1.82 2.42
C LYS A 27 12.35 -2.40 1.09
N GLU A 28 12.43 -3.72 0.92
CA GLU A 28 11.94 -4.38 -0.30
C GLU A 28 10.43 -4.19 -0.48
N LEU A 29 9.65 -4.31 0.59
CA LEU A 29 8.21 -4.09 0.55
C LEU A 29 7.87 -2.64 0.16
N THR A 30 8.57 -1.66 0.72
CA THR A 30 8.39 -0.24 0.40
C THR A 30 8.71 0.03 -1.07
N ASP A 31 9.81 -0.50 -1.58
CA ASP A 31 10.21 -0.34 -2.98
C ASP A 31 9.16 -0.97 -3.93
N LYS A 32 8.67 -2.18 -3.62
CA LYS A 32 7.60 -2.83 -4.39
C LYS A 32 6.29 -2.07 -4.33
N LEU A 33 5.93 -1.51 -3.17
CA LEU A 33 4.74 -0.66 -3.02
C LEU A 33 4.86 0.59 -3.87
N HIS A 34 6.00 1.28 -3.86
CA HIS A 34 6.22 2.47 -4.68
C HIS A 34 6.07 2.19 -6.17
N VAL A 35 6.63 1.07 -6.65
CA VAL A 35 6.50 0.68 -8.06
C VAL A 35 5.04 0.43 -8.42
N ASN A 36 4.31 -0.34 -7.60
CA ASN A 36 2.91 -0.66 -7.85
C ASN A 36 2.02 0.58 -7.75
N LEU A 37 2.19 1.41 -6.72
CA LEU A 37 1.43 2.64 -6.55
C LEU A 37 1.68 3.63 -7.69
N ASN A 38 2.93 3.77 -8.17
CA ASN A 38 3.22 4.61 -9.34
C ASN A 38 2.57 4.04 -10.62
N TYR A 39 2.51 2.72 -10.77
CA TYR A 39 1.82 2.09 -11.89
C TYR A 39 0.30 2.32 -11.83
N ILE A 40 -0.31 2.15 -10.65
CA ILE A 40 -1.75 2.39 -10.47
C ILE A 40 -2.03 3.89 -10.60
N HIS A 41 -1.18 4.77 -10.10
CA HIS A 41 -1.32 6.23 -10.22
C HIS A 41 -1.40 6.69 -11.68
N LYS A 42 -0.60 6.09 -12.57
CA LYS A 42 -0.69 6.35 -14.01
C LYS A 42 -2.05 5.98 -14.62
N LYS A 43 -2.79 5.08 -13.99
CA LYS A 43 -4.13 4.64 -14.40
C LYS A 43 -5.25 5.33 -13.61
N ASP A 44 -4.96 5.78 -12.40
CA ASP A 44 -5.87 6.37 -11.44
C ASP A 44 -5.21 7.57 -10.76
N ALA A 45 -5.55 8.75 -11.24
CA ALA A 45 -4.97 10.01 -10.78
C ALA A 45 -5.34 10.36 -9.32
N ARG A 46 -6.33 9.68 -8.72
CA ARG A 46 -6.81 9.97 -7.36
C ARG A 46 -5.87 9.51 -6.26
N ILE A 47 -4.98 8.55 -6.54
CA ILE A 47 -4.09 7.95 -5.54
C ILE A 47 -3.35 8.97 -4.66
N PRO A 48 -2.66 10.00 -5.18
CA PRO A 48 -2.00 10.99 -4.33
C PRO A 48 -2.94 11.81 -3.44
N ASP A 49 -4.16 12.06 -3.89
CA ASP A 49 -5.06 13.01 -3.23
C ASP A 49 -6.11 12.33 -2.34
N GLU A 50 -6.45 11.07 -2.62
CA GLU A 50 -7.55 10.39 -1.97
C GLU A 50 -7.13 9.13 -1.19
N LEU A 51 -5.93 8.59 -1.43
CA LEU A 51 -5.46 7.42 -0.70
C LEU A 51 -5.22 7.76 0.77
N ASP A 52 -5.98 7.12 1.65
CA ASP A 52 -5.92 7.36 3.09
C ASP A 52 -5.07 6.31 3.81
N VAL A 53 -5.27 5.03 3.49
CA VAL A 53 -4.59 3.89 4.13
C VAL A 53 -4.25 2.81 3.11
N ILE A 54 -3.10 2.16 3.34
CA ILE A 54 -2.76 0.89 2.69
C ILE A 54 -2.77 -0.20 3.75
N SER A 55 -3.54 -1.25 3.55
CA SER A 55 -3.48 -2.46 4.37
C SER A 55 -2.76 -3.56 3.61
N ILE A 56 -1.86 -4.27 4.28
CA ILE A 56 -1.13 -5.40 3.73
C ILE A 56 -1.31 -6.57 4.66
N ASN A 57 -1.85 -7.65 4.09
CA ASN A 57 -2.12 -8.88 4.79
C ASN A 57 -1.25 -10.02 4.24
N ALA A 58 -0.59 -10.73 5.15
CA ALA A 58 0.21 -11.89 4.81
C ALA A 58 -0.71 -13.07 4.47
N GLN A 59 -0.65 -13.55 3.23
CA GLN A 59 -1.40 -14.71 2.78
C GLN A 59 -0.45 -15.83 2.34
N PRO A 60 -0.87 -17.10 2.34
CA PRO A 60 -0.01 -18.21 1.89
C PRO A 60 0.55 -18.03 0.48
N ALA A 61 -0.17 -17.31 -0.39
CA ALA A 61 0.18 -17.09 -1.79
C ALA A 61 1.00 -15.80 -2.05
N GLY A 62 1.23 -14.98 -1.03
CA GLY A 62 1.88 -13.67 -1.17
C GLY A 62 1.25 -12.62 -0.26
N TRP A 63 1.36 -11.36 -0.64
CA TRP A 63 0.89 -10.24 0.17
C TRP A 63 -0.30 -9.59 -0.52
N GLU A 64 -1.46 -9.73 0.09
CA GLU A 64 -2.65 -9.03 -0.35
C GLU A 64 -2.56 -7.58 0.13
N THR A 65 -2.55 -6.64 -0.82
CA THR A 65 -2.45 -5.20 -0.56
C THR A 65 -3.75 -4.54 -0.96
N THR A 66 -4.41 -3.89 -0.01
CA THR A 66 -5.67 -3.17 -0.22
C THR A 66 -5.46 -1.68 0.00
N LEU A 67 -5.87 -0.89 -0.98
CA LEU A 67 -5.87 0.57 -0.95
C LEU A 67 -7.25 1.07 -0.51
N TYR A 68 -7.25 1.91 0.53
CA TYR A 68 -8.45 2.54 1.08
C TYR A 68 -8.43 4.03 0.76
N PHE A 69 -9.48 4.50 0.12
CA PHE A 69 -9.64 5.89 -0.28
C PHE A 69 -10.56 6.63 0.67
N SER A 70 -10.36 7.94 0.73
CA SER A 70 -11.08 8.86 1.63
C SER A 70 -12.56 8.97 1.24
N ASP A 71 -12.88 8.77 -0.04
CA ASP A 71 -14.25 8.67 -0.52
C ASP A 71 -14.76 7.22 -0.33
N GLN A 72 -15.62 7.02 0.66
CA GLN A 72 -16.24 5.71 0.93
C GLN A 72 -17.20 5.24 -0.17
N LEU A 73 -17.45 6.06 -1.19
CA LEU A 73 -18.25 5.68 -2.36
C LEU A 73 -17.48 4.84 -3.38
N GLU A 74 -16.14 4.81 -3.32
CA GLU A 74 -15.31 4.18 -4.37
C GLU A 74 -14.55 2.94 -3.92
N GLU A 75 -14.45 2.00 -4.88
CA GLU A 75 -13.98 0.64 -4.74
C GLU A 75 -12.57 0.56 -4.14
N THR A 76 -12.43 -0.23 -3.07
CA THR A 76 -11.12 -0.62 -2.56
C THR A 76 -10.32 -1.32 -3.67
N VAL A 77 -9.12 -0.84 -3.96
CA VAL A 77 -8.24 -1.52 -4.94
C VAL A 77 -7.42 -2.57 -4.22
N THR A 78 -7.61 -3.84 -4.56
CA THR A 78 -6.82 -4.95 -4.01
C THR A 78 -5.90 -5.54 -5.07
N PHE A 79 -4.61 -5.70 -4.74
CA PHE A 79 -3.62 -6.32 -5.60
C PHE A 79 -2.63 -7.17 -4.80
N TRP A 80 -1.90 -8.05 -5.49
CA TRP A 80 -0.95 -8.98 -4.89
C TRP A 80 0.49 -8.52 -5.10
N ILE A 81 1.31 -8.61 -4.05
CA ILE A 81 2.77 -8.50 -4.13
C ILE A 81 3.35 -9.89 -3.88
N HIS A 82 4.22 -10.37 -4.79
CA HIS A 82 4.96 -11.63 -4.67
C HIS A 82 6.43 -11.37 -4.31
#